data_AF-A0A840KEY4-F1
#
_entry.id   AF-A0A840KEY4-F1
#
_cell.length_a   1.000
_cell.length_b   1.000
_cell.length_c   1.000
_cell.angle_alpha   90.00
_cell.angle_beta   90.00
_cell.angle_gamma   90.00
#
_symmetry.space_group_name_H-M   'P 1'
#
loop_
_entity.id
_entity.type
_entity.pdbx_description
1 polymer ?
#
loop_
_entity_poly.entity_id
_entity_poly.type
_entity_poly.pdbx_seq_one_letter_code
_entity_poly.pdbx_strand_id
1 'polypeptide(L)'
;METFELPTITSGESLATEICESLQQEFNIDIKGLLTTPGLSDKERIKLAASHLVENIFLKAHAEQREDYDLLSSNNLSDIVAQAIETEPNISYSQKDALALTRLQGDELKNYVYNLAKRFEMMSKSKSPGQLVAELAGSALMSVGVAMGKEVIKNLIAKQALKTAMLNGIKSIGMGTIMVTVALVLVGLLYYLLVDNPKKILGLVVNNTDENFVVHNYTRSDGDLCMVHGQMVNFMEDLSDGIEGPKVQLKERLNFGEGDEENMVFAGIYFADRNVGFRGSEGLALFSSKSNDNFKFAHMFAVPYTNDNRTNMRLLNARPGNLETLFRELYNPNKQRVDFVENGYRLVSTVNHARGGVVACIAFIGKV
;
A
#
# COMPACT_ATOMS: atom_id res chain seq x y z
N MET A 1 -6.03 -7.50 26.88
CA MET A 1 -5.20 -6.78 25.90
C MET A 1 -4.17 -7.80 25.44
N GLU A 2 -4.51 -8.59 24.43
CA GLU A 2 -3.56 -9.57 23.87
C GLU A 2 -2.49 -8.79 23.10
N THR A 3 -1.25 -8.91 23.54
CA THR A 3 -0.09 -8.41 22.81
C THR A 3 -0.01 -9.17 21.49
N PHE A 4 -0.15 -8.46 20.38
CA PHE A 4 0.00 -9.00 19.04
C PHE A 4 1.49 -9.29 18.81
N GLU A 5 1.95 -10.49 19.18
CA GLU A 5 3.32 -10.90 18.92
C GLU A 5 3.47 -11.20 17.41
N LEU A 6 4.18 -10.33 16.71
CA LEU A 6 4.54 -10.56 15.31
C LEU A 6 5.60 -11.66 15.23
N PRO A 7 5.42 -12.72 14.42
CA PRO A 7 6.43 -13.74 14.24
C PRO A 7 7.73 -13.11 13.71
N THR A 8 8.87 -13.61 14.19
CA THR A 8 10.20 -13.12 13.78
C THR A 8 10.54 -13.69 12.41
N ILE A 9 10.65 -12.84 11.39
CA ILE A 9 10.96 -13.25 10.01
C ILE A 9 12.48 -13.20 9.78
N THR A 10 13.07 -14.36 9.45
CA THR A 10 14.51 -14.56 9.26
C THR A 10 15.04 -13.92 7.97
N SER A 11 14.26 -13.92 6.88
CA SER A 11 14.51 -13.12 5.68
C SER A 11 13.22 -12.88 4.88
N GLY A 12 13.12 -11.75 4.18
CA GLY A 12 11.95 -11.44 3.34
C GLY A 12 11.79 -12.43 2.18
N GLU A 13 12.90 -12.86 1.59
CA GLU A 13 12.91 -13.86 0.50
C GLU A 13 12.41 -15.23 0.96
N SER A 14 12.78 -15.66 2.18
CA SER A 14 12.29 -16.93 2.74
C SER A 14 10.79 -16.88 2.96
N LEU A 15 10.28 -15.79 3.52
CA LEU A 15 8.83 -15.60 3.70
C LEU A 15 8.11 -15.60 2.35
N ALA A 16 8.61 -14.87 1.36
CA ALA A 16 7.94 -14.81 0.07
C ALA A 16 8.03 -16.14 -0.70
N THR A 17 9.12 -16.89 -0.55
CA THR A 17 9.21 -18.25 -1.11
C THR A 17 8.17 -19.17 -0.46
N GLU A 18 8.02 -19.14 0.87
CA GLU A 18 6.98 -19.91 1.57
C GLU A 18 5.57 -19.53 1.08
N ILE A 19 5.29 -18.24 0.94
CA ILE A 19 4.00 -17.76 0.41
C ILE A 19 3.80 -18.27 -1.03
N CYS A 20 4.81 -18.16 -1.90
CA CYS A 20 4.72 -18.66 -3.28
C CYS A 20 4.46 -20.16 -3.34
N GLU A 21 5.14 -20.97 -2.53
CA GLU A 21 4.91 -22.41 -2.44
C GLU A 21 3.49 -22.72 -1.96
N SER A 22 2.99 -21.96 -0.99
CA SER A 22 1.64 -22.14 -0.48
C SER A 22 0.56 -21.71 -1.47
N LEU A 23 0.81 -20.67 -2.29
CA LEU A 23 -0.04 -20.29 -3.42
C LEU A 23 0.01 -21.33 -4.53
N GLN A 24 1.18 -21.92 -4.80
CA GLN A 24 1.32 -23.01 -5.76
C GLN A 24 0.51 -24.23 -5.34
N GLN A 25 0.54 -24.60 -4.05
CA GLN A 25 -0.27 -25.69 -3.52
C GLN A 25 -1.78 -25.40 -3.60
N GLU A 26 -2.18 -24.16 -3.29
CA GLU A 26 -3.60 -23.79 -3.25
C GLU A 26 -4.20 -23.61 -4.66
N PHE A 27 -3.46 -22.99 -5.59
CA PHE A 27 -3.98 -22.53 -6.88
C PHE A 27 -3.28 -23.16 -8.09
N ASN A 28 -2.32 -24.06 -7.90
CA ASN A 28 -1.53 -24.69 -8.97
C ASN A 28 -0.82 -23.69 -9.89
N ILE A 29 -0.20 -22.67 -9.31
CA ILE A 29 0.45 -21.56 -10.00
C ILE A 29 1.88 -21.33 -9.50
N ASP A 30 2.83 -21.16 -10.41
CA ASP A 30 4.21 -20.82 -10.08
C ASP A 30 4.44 -19.30 -10.07
N ILE A 31 3.96 -18.62 -9.01
CA ILE A 31 4.14 -17.16 -8.86
C ILE A 31 5.62 -16.78 -8.82
N LYS A 32 6.47 -17.59 -8.17
CA LYS A 32 7.89 -17.30 -8.05
C LYS A 32 8.57 -17.33 -9.42
N GLY A 33 8.29 -18.34 -10.24
CA GLY A 33 8.75 -18.42 -11.62
C GLY A 33 8.32 -17.20 -12.44
N LEU A 34 7.04 -16.81 -12.36
CA LEU A 34 6.52 -15.64 -13.06
C LEU A 34 7.25 -14.34 -12.66
N LEU A 35 7.43 -14.11 -11.36
CA LEU A 35 8.09 -12.92 -10.82
C LEU A 35 9.60 -12.87 -11.06
N THR A 36 10.22 -13.98 -11.47
CA THR A 36 11.66 -14.08 -11.75
C THR A 36 11.95 -14.31 -13.23
N THR A 37 10.93 -14.23 -14.10
CA THR A 37 11.05 -14.49 -15.55
C THR A 37 12.11 -13.59 -16.21
N PRO A 38 13.19 -14.15 -16.76
CA PRO A 38 14.23 -13.38 -17.45
C PRO A 38 13.69 -12.67 -18.70
N GLY A 39 14.25 -11.50 -19.03
CA GLY A 39 13.91 -10.78 -20.25
C GLY A 39 12.65 -9.91 -20.17
N LEU A 40 11.84 -10.04 -19.11
CA LEU A 40 10.72 -9.13 -18.83
C LEU A 40 11.16 -7.97 -17.91
N SER A 41 10.56 -6.81 -18.11
CA SER A 41 10.65 -5.67 -17.17
C SER A 41 9.92 -5.98 -15.86
N ASP A 42 10.25 -5.24 -14.81
CA ASP A 42 9.64 -5.40 -13.48
C ASP A 42 8.11 -5.29 -13.52
N LYS A 43 7.60 -4.29 -14.26
CA LYS A 43 6.17 -4.08 -14.46
C LYS A 43 5.50 -5.25 -15.19
N GLU A 44 6.15 -5.79 -16.21
CA GLU A 44 5.62 -6.95 -16.94
C GLU A 44 5.57 -8.21 -16.07
N ARG A 45 6.55 -8.42 -15.20
CA ARG A 45 6.56 -9.55 -14.26
C ARG A 45 5.44 -9.45 -13.23
N ILE A 46 5.27 -8.28 -12.61
CA ILE A 46 4.18 -8.01 -11.66
C ILE A 46 2.84 -8.22 -12.36
N LYS A 47 2.68 -7.70 -13.57
CA LYS A 47 1.47 -7.88 -14.38
C LYS A 47 1.15 -9.33 -14.65
N LEU A 48 2.13 -10.08 -15.15
CA LEU A 48 1.95 -11.49 -15.46
C LEU A 48 1.59 -12.30 -14.20
N ALA A 49 2.30 -12.09 -13.10
CA ALA A 49 2.03 -12.78 -11.84
C ALA A 49 0.64 -12.46 -11.27
N ALA A 50 0.22 -11.18 -11.31
CA ALA A 50 -1.10 -10.76 -10.86
C ALA A 50 -2.23 -11.33 -11.74
N SER A 51 -2.11 -11.26 -13.06
CA SER A 51 -3.06 -11.86 -14.00
C SER A 51 -3.26 -13.34 -13.74
N HIS A 52 -2.16 -14.11 -13.69
CA HIS A 52 -2.26 -15.53 -13.45
C HIS A 52 -2.82 -15.86 -12.05
N LEU A 53 -2.45 -15.09 -11.01
CA LEU A 53 -2.99 -15.31 -9.66
C LEU A 53 -4.51 -15.10 -9.64
N VAL A 54 -4.97 -13.98 -10.19
CA VAL A 54 -6.39 -13.65 -10.29
C VAL A 54 -7.13 -14.75 -11.06
N GLU A 55 -6.67 -15.10 -12.26
CA GLU A 55 -7.27 -16.17 -13.08
C GLU A 55 -7.41 -17.48 -12.30
N ASN A 56 -6.36 -17.92 -11.60
CA ASN A 56 -6.41 -19.19 -10.85
C ASN A 56 -7.31 -19.12 -9.60
N ILE A 57 -7.41 -17.96 -8.94
CA ILE A 57 -8.40 -17.75 -7.86
C ILE A 57 -9.83 -17.97 -8.41
N PHE A 58 -10.14 -17.39 -9.57
CA PHE A 58 -11.47 -17.51 -10.18
C PHE A 58 -11.74 -18.90 -10.75
N LEU A 59 -10.76 -19.53 -11.41
CA LEU A 59 -10.89 -20.91 -11.89
C LEU A 59 -11.18 -21.87 -10.73
N LYS A 60 -10.48 -21.69 -9.60
CA LYS A 60 -10.73 -22.49 -8.41
C LYS A 60 -12.12 -22.24 -7.82
N ALA A 61 -12.51 -20.97 -7.67
CA ALA A 61 -13.83 -20.61 -7.17
C ALA A 61 -14.97 -21.16 -8.05
N HIS A 62 -14.79 -21.14 -9.37
CA HIS A 62 -15.74 -21.71 -10.33
C HIS A 62 -15.82 -23.24 -10.20
N ALA A 63 -14.67 -23.92 -10.12
CA ALA A 63 -14.62 -25.38 -9.90
C ALA A 63 -15.29 -25.80 -8.57
N GLU A 64 -15.20 -24.94 -7.55
CA GLU A 64 -15.85 -25.11 -6.25
C GLU A 64 -17.29 -24.56 -6.21
N GLN A 65 -17.86 -24.16 -7.35
CA GLN A 65 -19.24 -23.65 -7.50
C GLN A 65 -19.59 -22.49 -6.56
N ARG A 66 -18.67 -21.53 -6.41
CA ARG A 66 -18.88 -20.37 -5.53
C ARG A 66 -19.60 -19.24 -6.24
N GLU A 67 -20.87 -19.04 -5.89
CA GLU A 67 -21.72 -17.96 -6.43
C GLU A 67 -21.23 -16.56 -6.05
N ASP A 68 -20.55 -16.39 -4.92
CA ASP A 68 -20.04 -15.08 -4.47
C ASP A 68 -18.93 -14.51 -5.37
N TYR A 69 -18.32 -15.35 -6.23
CA TYR A 69 -17.17 -15.02 -7.10
C TYR A 69 -17.57 -14.66 -8.54
N ASP A 70 -18.82 -14.31 -8.77
CA ASP A 70 -19.31 -13.99 -10.10
C ASP A 70 -18.63 -12.70 -10.63
N LEU A 71 -17.66 -12.87 -11.51
CA LEU A 71 -17.07 -11.79 -12.30
C LEU A 71 -17.94 -11.61 -13.54
N LEU A 72 -18.30 -10.37 -13.86
CA LEU A 72 -18.85 -9.97 -15.16
C LEU A 72 -18.11 -10.73 -16.27
N SER A 73 -18.82 -11.62 -16.98
CA SER A 73 -18.39 -12.42 -18.14
C SER A 73 -16.93 -12.29 -18.57
N SER A 74 -16.19 -13.41 -18.54
CA SER A 74 -14.77 -13.69 -18.89
C SER A 74 -14.01 -12.82 -19.91
N ASN A 75 -14.67 -11.99 -20.72
CA ASN A 75 -14.05 -11.20 -21.79
C ASN A 75 -13.38 -9.90 -21.30
N ASN A 76 -13.53 -9.50 -20.04
CA ASN A 76 -12.94 -8.25 -19.51
C ASN A 76 -11.90 -8.45 -18.40
N LEU A 77 -11.59 -9.69 -17.98
CA LEU A 77 -10.71 -9.92 -16.82
C LEU A 77 -9.27 -9.43 -17.07
N SER A 78 -8.74 -9.66 -18.27
CA SER A 78 -7.41 -9.19 -18.66
C SER A 78 -7.31 -7.67 -18.65
N ASP A 79 -8.39 -6.97 -19.03
CA ASP A 79 -8.44 -5.51 -19.10
C ASP A 79 -8.62 -4.88 -17.71
N ILE A 80 -9.47 -5.49 -16.87
CA ILE A 80 -9.64 -5.11 -15.46
C ILE A 80 -8.31 -5.26 -14.72
N VAL A 81 -7.64 -6.40 -14.90
CA VAL A 81 -6.35 -6.65 -14.27
C VAL A 81 -5.29 -5.70 -14.84
N ALA A 82 -5.23 -5.51 -16.17
CA ALA A 82 -4.27 -4.60 -16.79
C ALA A 82 -4.39 -3.15 -16.27
N GLN A 83 -5.60 -2.64 -16.06
CA GLN A 83 -5.82 -1.30 -15.51
C GLN A 83 -5.48 -1.22 -14.02
N ALA A 84 -5.76 -2.27 -13.26
CA ALA A 84 -5.56 -2.29 -11.81
C ALA A 84 -4.10 -2.58 -11.40
N ILE A 85 -3.26 -3.14 -12.29
CA ILE A 85 -1.84 -3.42 -12.02
C ILE A 85 -0.95 -2.17 -12.02
N GLU A 86 -1.33 -1.10 -12.71
CA GLU A 86 -0.44 0.06 -12.83
C GLU A 86 -0.20 0.77 -11.49
N THR A 87 -1.05 0.52 -10.49
CA THR A 87 -1.12 1.28 -9.26
C THR A 87 -1.49 0.43 -8.07
N GLU A 88 -0.99 0.80 -6.88
CA GLU A 88 -1.37 0.13 -5.63
C GLU A 88 -2.63 0.76 -5.03
N PRO A 89 -3.68 -0.02 -4.76
CA PRO A 89 -4.91 0.49 -4.15
C PRO A 89 -4.65 0.99 -2.72
N ASN A 90 -5.47 1.93 -2.25
CA ASN A 90 -5.39 2.35 -0.85
C ASN A 90 -5.94 1.24 0.06
N ILE A 91 -5.31 1.03 1.20
CA ILE A 91 -5.84 0.17 2.28
C ILE A 91 -6.27 1.05 3.44
N SER A 92 -7.18 0.58 4.29
CA SER A 92 -7.67 1.39 5.41
C SER A 92 -7.52 0.73 6.76
N TYR A 93 -7.34 1.57 7.77
CA TYR A 93 -7.20 1.24 9.19
C TYR A 93 -8.22 2.02 10.00
N SER A 94 -8.50 1.55 11.22
CA SER A 94 -9.08 2.43 12.23
C SER A 94 -8.10 3.58 12.53
N GLN A 95 -8.60 4.74 12.94
CA GLN A 95 -7.77 5.87 13.30
C GLN A 95 -6.82 5.51 14.46
N LYS A 96 -7.30 4.69 15.39
CA LYS A 96 -6.51 4.13 16.48
C LYS A 96 -5.33 3.28 15.97
N ASP A 97 -5.59 2.34 15.06
CA ASP A 97 -4.54 1.47 14.54
C ASP A 97 -3.56 2.25 13.67
N ALA A 98 -4.05 3.20 12.86
CA ALA A 98 -3.21 4.13 12.11
C ALA A 98 -2.26 4.94 13.02
N LEU A 99 -2.73 5.38 14.19
CA LEU A 99 -1.88 6.03 15.19
C LEU A 99 -0.88 5.06 15.82
N ALA A 100 -1.23 3.79 16.01
CA ALA A 100 -0.29 2.76 16.48
C ALA A 100 0.85 2.52 15.48
N LEU A 101 0.57 2.55 14.16
CA LEU A 101 1.59 2.41 13.11
C LEU A 101 2.70 3.46 13.23
N THR A 102 2.39 4.68 13.69
CA THR A 102 3.38 5.76 13.88
C THR A 102 4.46 5.42 14.92
N ARG A 103 4.21 4.42 15.77
CA ARG A 103 5.12 4.00 16.84
C ARG A 103 6.08 2.89 16.41
N LEU A 104 5.80 2.20 15.30
CA LEU A 104 6.63 1.11 14.80
C LEU A 104 8.00 1.61 14.36
N GLN A 105 9.07 0.94 14.80
CA GLN A 105 10.46 1.22 14.45
C GLN A 105 11.24 -0.08 14.37
N GLY A 106 12.46 -0.04 13.81
CA GLY A 106 13.35 -1.21 13.85
C GLY A 106 12.75 -2.44 13.16
N ASP A 107 12.97 -3.59 13.78
CA ASP A 107 12.44 -4.88 13.33
C ASP A 107 10.91 -4.96 13.43
N GLU A 108 10.25 -4.22 14.32
CA GLU A 108 8.78 -4.22 14.41
C GLU A 108 8.15 -3.64 13.14
N LEU A 109 8.68 -2.52 12.65
CA LEU A 109 8.27 -1.92 11.39
C LEU A 109 8.51 -2.88 10.22
N LYS A 110 9.69 -3.50 10.16
CA LYS A 110 10.03 -4.48 9.14
C LYS A 110 9.07 -5.67 9.17
N ASN A 111 8.86 -6.26 10.34
CA ASN A 111 8.01 -7.42 10.54
C ASN A 111 6.55 -7.10 10.21
N TYR A 112 6.06 -5.92 10.57
CA TYR A 112 4.70 -5.50 10.24
C TYR A 112 4.48 -5.47 8.73
N VAL A 113 5.36 -4.77 7.99
CA VAL A 113 5.27 -4.64 6.54
C VAL A 113 5.42 -6.01 5.86
N TYR A 114 6.29 -6.88 6.37
CA TYR A 114 6.49 -8.21 5.78
C TYR A 114 5.32 -9.15 6.08
N ASN A 115 4.79 -9.12 7.32
CA ASN A 115 3.61 -9.89 7.70
C ASN A 115 2.36 -9.45 6.95
N LEU A 116 2.31 -8.22 6.42
CA LEU A 116 1.25 -7.80 5.51
C LEU A 116 1.14 -8.76 4.31
N ALA A 117 2.25 -9.24 3.75
CA ALA A 117 2.21 -10.21 2.65
C ALA A 117 1.54 -11.53 3.04
N LYS A 118 1.83 -12.05 4.25
CA LYS A 118 1.19 -13.25 4.79
C LYS A 118 -0.32 -13.03 5.00
N ARG A 119 -0.71 -11.84 5.46
CA ARG A 119 -2.12 -11.49 5.61
C ARG A 119 -2.85 -11.42 4.27
N PHE A 120 -2.24 -10.80 3.26
CA PHE A 120 -2.80 -10.77 1.90
C PHE A 120 -2.85 -12.15 1.25
N GLU A 121 -1.90 -13.04 1.55
CA GLU A 121 -1.98 -14.47 1.18
C GLU A 121 -3.22 -15.14 1.81
N MET A 122 -3.46 -14.95 3.10
CA MET A 122 -4.64 -15.53 3.76
C MET A 122 -5.95 -14.96 3.19
N MET A 123 -5.97 -13.65 2.88
CA MET A 123 -7.10 -13.01 2.18
C MET A 123 -7.31 -13.61 0.80
N SER A 124 -6.24 -13.84 0.02
CA SER A 124 -6.34 -14.38 -1.34
C SER A 124 -6.88 -15.82 -1.37
N LYS A 125 -6.81 -16.55 -0.24
CA LYS A 125 -7.35 -17.91 -0.05
C LYS A 125 -8.73 -17.92 0.61
N SER A 126 -9.28 -16.75 0.92
CA SER A 126 -10.61 -16.67 1.54
C SER A 126 -11.65 -17.31 0.63
N LYS A 127 -12.59 -18.05 1.23
CA LYS A 127 -13.60 -18.83 0.51
C LYS A 127 -15.00 -18.20 0.57
N SER A 128 -15.17 -17.20 1.43
CA SER A 128 -16.42 -16.50 1.65
C SER A 128 -16.16 -15.06 2.11
N PRO A 129 -17.13 -14.16 1.94
CA PRO A 129 -17.05 -12.81 2.51
C PRO A 129 -16.77 -12.82 4.02
N GLY A 130 -17.36 -13.74 4.79
CA GLY A 130 -17.15 -13.83 6.23
C GLY A 130 -15.70 -14.19 6.61
N GLN A 131 -15.07 -15.09 5.85
CA GLN A 131 -13.65 -15.42 6.04
C GLN A 131 -12.77 -14.22 5.72
N LEU A 132 -13.06 -13.51 4.62
CA LEU A 132 -12.30 -12.30 4.25
C LEU A 132 -12.41 -11.20 5.31
N VAL A 133 -13.59 -11.00 5.92
CA VAL A 133 -13.75 -10.09 7.06
C VAL A 133 -12.85 -10.51 8.23
N ALA A 134 -12.75 -11.81 8.51
CA ALA A 134 -11.91 -12.31 9.60
C ALA A 134 -10.42 -12.02 9.33
N GLU A 135 -9.96 -12.22 8.10
CA GLU A 135 -8.58 -11.91 7.71
C GLU A 135 -8.28 -10.41 7.71
N LEU A 136 -9.21 -9.57 7.25
CA LEU A 136 -9.10 -8.11 7.33
C LEU A 136 -8.96 -7.65 8.78
N ALA A 137 -9.89 -8.06 9.65
CA ALA A 137 -9.85 -7.73 11.06
C ALA A 137 -8.58 -8.26 11.76
N GLY A 138 -8.15 -9.48 11.42
CA GLY A 138 -6.90 -10.07 11.90
C GLY A 138 -5.64 -9.33 11.42
N SER A 139 -5.77 -8.45 10.44
CA SER A 139 -4.70 -7.61 9.90
C SER A 139 -4.79 -6.15 10.35
N ALA A 140 -5.74 -5.83 11.23
CA ALA A 140 -6.14 -4.47 11.59
C ALA A 140 -6.55 -3.60 10.38
N LEU A 141 -6.97 -4.24 9.27
CA LEU A 141 -7.50 -3.57 8.09
C LEU A 141 -9.02 -3.49 8.17
N MET A 142 -9.57 -2.36 7.74
CA MET A 142 -11.02 -2.18 7.59
C MET A 142 -11.46 -2.34 6.13
N SER A 143 -10.58 -2.09 5.17
CA SER A 143 -10.85 -2.30 3.74
C SER A 143 -9.59 -2.45 2.90
N VAL A 144 -9.76 -3.05 1.72
CA VAL A 144 -8.82 -2.95 0.59
C VAL A 144 -9.52 -2.18 -0.53
N GLY A 145 -8.98 -1.05 -0.92
CA GLY A 145 -9.57 -0.08 -1.84
C GLY A 145 -10.49 0.94 -1.15
N VAL A 146 -10.57 2.14 -1.75
CA VAL A 146 -11.46 3.24 -1.33
C VAL A 146 -12.93 2.85 -1.46
N ALA A 147 -13.31 2.15 -2.54
CA ALA A 147 -14.70 1.79 -2.80
C ALA A 147 -15.29 0.91 -1.67
N MET A 148 -14.55 -0.11 -1.23
CA MET A 148 -14.96 -0.91 -0.08
C MET A 148 -15.03 -0.07 1.20
N GLY A 149 -14.03 0.77 1.46
CA GLY A 149 -13.99 1.61 2.66
C GLY A 149 -15.20 2.53 2.82
N LYS A 150 -15.69 3.11 1.71
CA LYS A 150 -16.92 3.92 1.71
C LYS A 150 -18.15 3.12 2.14
N GLU A 151 -18.33 1.92 1.60
CA GLU A 151 -19.47 1.08 1.97
C GLU A 151 -19.37 0.62 3.43
N VAL A 152 -18.17 0.34 3.94
CA VAL A 152 -17.97 0.04 5.36
C VAL A 152 -18.38 1.24 6.23
N ILE A 153 -17.91 2.45 5.94
CA ILE A 153 -18.26 3.64 6.72
C ILE A 153 -19.75 3.96 6.66
N LYS A 154 -20.37 3.84 5.50
CA LYS A 154 -21.83 4.02 5.34
C LYS A 154 -22.61 3.10 6.27
N ASN A 155 -22.19 1.84 6.41
CA ASN A 155 -22.81 0.88 7.32
C ASN A 155 -22.49 1.18 8.81
N LEU A 156 -21.30 1.70 9.12
CA LEU A 156 -20.94 2.17 10.47
C LEU A 156 -21.78 3.38 10.89
N ILE A 157 -21.98 4.35 10.00
CA ILE A 157 -22.87 5.50 10.21
C ILE A 157 -24.31 5.03 10.47
N ALA A 158 -24.74 3.96 9.80
CA ALA A 158 -26.00 3.28 10.06
C ALA A 158 -26.02 2.46 11.37
N LYS A 159 -25.01 2.61 12.24
CA LYS A 159 -24.85 2.00 13.57
C LYS A 159 -24.72 0.47 13.54
N GLN A 160 -24.24 -0.09 12.43
CA GLN A 160 -23.91 -1.51 12.38
C GLN A 160 -22.56 -1.78 13.07
N ALA A 161 -22.41 -2.98 13.63
CA ALA A 161 -21.12 -3.42 14.16
C ALA A 161 -20.07 -3.52 13.05
N LEU A 162 -18.80 -3.24 13.36
CA LEU A 162 -17.71 -3.20 12.37
C LEU A 162 -17.62 -4.46 11.49
N LYS A 163 -17.70 -5.67 12.08
CA LYS A 163 -17.68 -6.92 11.31
C LYS A 163 -18.84 -7.02 10.32
N THR A 164 -20.03 -6.56 10.70
CA THR A 164 -21.21 -6.52 9.83
C THR A 164 -21.05 -5.46 8.73
N ALA A 165 -20.49 -4.30 9.07
CA ALA A 165 -20.20 -3.24 8.12
C ALA A 165 -19.18 -3.68 7.07
N MET A 166 -18.09 -4.34 7.49
CA MET A 166 -17.11 -4.96 6.57
C MET A 166 -17.74 -6.01 5.66
N LEU A 167 -18.57 -6.90 6.23
CA LEU A 167 -19.28 -7.92 5.46
C LEU A 167 -20.19 -7.29 4.38
N ASN A 168 -20.93 -6.26 4.75
CA ASN A 168 -21.82 -5.56 3.82
C ASN A 168 -21.03 -4.77 2.77
N GLY A 169 -19.87 -4.20 3.13
CA GLY A 169 -18.93 -3.61 2.18
C GLY A 169 -18.47 -4.62 1.13
N ILE A 170 -18.07 -5.83 1.55
CA ILE A 170 -17.68 -6.90 0.63
C ILE A 170 -18.83 -7.31 -0.29
N LYS A 171 -20.02 -7.51 0.28
CA LYS A 171 -21.22 -7.89 -0.50
C LYS A 171 -21.64 -6.82 -1.51
N SER A 172 -21.48 -5.55 -1.17
CA SER A 172 -21.86 -4.44 -2.05
C SER A 172 -20.90 -4.28 -3.24
N ILE A 173 -19.61 -4.51 -3.02
CA ILE A 173 -18.58 -4.40 -4.08
C ILE A 173 -18.47 -5.69 -4.90
N GLY A 174 -18.81 -6.82 -4.29
CA GLY A 174 -18.62 -8.15 -4.86
C GLY A 174 -17.27 -8.74 -4.43
N MET A 175 -17.29 -10.02 -4.03
CA MET A 175 -16.09 -10.73 -3.59
C MET A 175 -15.05 -10.76 -4.70
N GLY A 176 -15.46 -11.04 -5.94
CA GLY A 176 -14.55 -11.09 -7.09
C GLY A 176 -13.72 -9.82 -7.26
N THR A 177 -14.37 -8.65 -7.25
CA THR A 177 -13.69 -7.35 -7.35
C THR A 177 -12.64 -7.15 -6.26
N ILE A 178 -12.97 -7.48 -5.01
CA ILE A 178 -12.05 -7.33 -3.88
C ILE A 178 -10.88 -8.31 -3.99
N MET A 179 -11.12 -9.52 -4.49
CA MET A 179 -10.07 -10.52 -4.68
C MET A 179 -9.06 -10.10 -5.75
N VAL A 180 -9.49 -9.36 -6.78
CA VAL A 180 -8.56 -8.70 -7.72
C VAL A 180 -7.65 -7.73 -6.95
N THR A 181 -8.22 -6.85 -6.14
CA THR A 181 -7.47 -5.88 -5.32
C THR A 181 -6.49 -6.57 -4.36
N VAL A 182 -6.92 -7.63 -3.68
CA VAL A 182 -6.09 -8.44 -2.78
C VAL A 182 -4.92 -9.08 -3.54
N ALA A 183 -5.17 -9.67 -4.70
CA ALA A 183 -4.15 -10.33 -5.51
C ALA A 183 -3.08 -9.34 -6.01
N LEU A 184 -3.48 -8.12 -6.38
CA LEU A 184 -2.56 -7.07 -6.83
C LEU A 184 -1.59 -6.65 -5.74
N VAL A 185 -2.12 -6.31 -4.56
CA VAL A 185 -1.29 -5.94 -3.40
C VAL A 185 -0.39 -7.11 -3.00
N LEU A 186 -0.91 -8.33 -2.99
CA LEU A 186 -0.12 -9.52 -2.67
C LEU A 186 1.08 -9.68 -3.63
N VAL A 187 0.84 -9.57 -4.93
CA VAL A 187 1.90 -9.73 -5.94
C VAL A 187 2.93 -8.60 -5.85
N GLY A 188 2.52 -7.36 -5.61
CA GLY A 188 3.44 -6.24 -5.35
C GLY A 188 4.33 -6.50 -4.13
N LEU A 189 3.74 -6.98 -3.04
CA LEU A 189 4.47 -7.36 -1.82
C LEU A 189 5.43 -8.53 -2.08
N LEU A 190 5.00 -9.58 -2.80
CA LEU A 190 5.86 -10.72 -3.13
C LEU A 190 7.01 -10.33 -4.03
N TYR A 191 6.77 -9.48 -5.04
CA TYR A 191 7.83 -8.93 -5.89
C TYR A 191 8.86 -8.19 -5.04
N TYR A 192 8.40 -7.30 -4.14
CA TYR A 192 9.29 -6.58 -3.23
C TYR A 192 10.08 -7.52 -2.33
N LEU A 193 9.50 -8.62 -1.84
CA LEU A 193 10.19 -9.53 -0.94
C LEU A 193 11.16 -10.49 -1.67
N LEU A 194 10.84 -10.91 -2.89
CA LEU A 194 11.62 -11.88 -3.68
C LEU A 194 12.80 -11.27 -4.43
N VAL A 195 12.63 -10.08 -5.03
CA VAL A 195 13.64 -9.54 -5.93
C VAL A 195 14.83 -9.06 -5.11
N ASP A 196 15.91 -9.83 -5.06
CA ASP A 196 17.09 -9.51 -4.25
C ASP A 196 17.91 -8.37 -4.87
N ASN A 197 17.33 -7.17 -4.82
CA ASN A 197 17.99 -5.94 -5.23
C ASN A 197 18.51 -5.21 -3.99
N PRO A 198 19.83 -5.06 -3.82
CA PRO A 198 20.35 -4.23 -2.75
C PRO A 198 19.97 -2.79 -3.08
N LYS A 199 19.20 -2.16 -2.19
CA LYS A 199 18.75 -0.75 -2.20
C LYS A 199 17.34 -0.50 -2.75
N LYS A 200 16.36 -1.25 -2.25
CA LYS A 200 14.92 -1.08 -2.48
C LYS A 200 14.18 -0.62 -1.22
N ILE A 201 13.01 0.01 -1.42
CA ILE A 201 12.13 0.50 -0.36
C ILE A 201 10.67 0.20 -0.65
N LEU A 202 9.95 -0.21 0.40
CA LEU A 202 8.50 -0.27 0.46
C LEU A 202 8.04 0.81 1.43
N GLY A 203 7.22 1.74 0.94
CA GLY A 203 6.66 2.79 1.77
C GLY A 203 5.15 2.66 1.92
N LEU A 204 4.67 2.89 3.13
CA LEU A 204 3.26 3.03 3.48
C LEU A 204 3.01 4.47 3.95
N VAL A 205 2.21 5.23 3.23
CA VAL A 205 1.91 6.64 3.55
C VAL A 205 0.47 6.73 4.04
N VAL A 206 0.28 7.12 5.29
CA VAL A 206 -1.01 7.16 6.00
C VAL A 206 -1.54 8.59 6.03
N ASN A 207 -2.79 8.78 5.58
CA ASN A 207 -3.47 10.06 5.54
C ASN A 207 -4.62 10.12 6.54
N ASN A 208 -4.34 10.66 7.74
CA ASN A 208 -5.31 10.93 8.79
C ASN A 208 -5.74 12.41 8.78
N THR A 209 -6.01 12.96 7.60
CA THR A 209 -6.50 14.33 7.40
C THR A 209 -7.86 14.33 6.74
N ASP A 210 -8.55 15.47 6.73
CA ASP A 210 -9.83 15.66 6.06
C ASP A 210 -9.63 16.04 4.57
N GLU A 211 -8.49 15.71 3.98
CA GLU A 211 -8.06 16.14 2.64
C GLU A 211 -7.67 14.96 1.76
N ASN A 212 -8.14 14.95 0.52
CA ASN A 212 -7.64 14.03 -0.49
C ASN A 212 -6.34 14.57 -1.06
N PHE A 213 -5.31 13.73 -1.14
CA PHE A 213 -4.03 14.13 -1.73
C PHE A 213 -3.78 13.48 -3.08
N VAL A 214 -3.17 14.26 -3.96
CA VAL A 214 -2.69 13.85 -5.28
C VAL A 214 -1.21 14.17 -5.44
N VAL A 215 -0.53 13.37 -6.24
CA VAL A 215 0.82 13.64 -6.73
C VAL A 215 0.68 13.89 -8.23
N HIS A 216 0.66 15.16 -8.63
CA HIS A 216 0.35 15.52 -10.02
C HIS A 216 1.37 14.92 -10.99
N ASN A 217 0.88 14.26 -12.04
CA ASN A 217 1.71 13.72 -13.13
C ASN A 217 2.87 12.83 -12.65
N TYR A 218 2.67 11.99 -11.62
CA TYR A 218 3.75 11.23 -10.98
C TYR A 218 4.55 10.31 -11.94
N THR A 219 4.00 9.93 -13.08
CA THR A 219 4.67 9.13 -14.12
C THR A 219 5.60 9.95 -15.03
N ARG A 220 5.54 11.28 -14.95
CA ARG A 220 6.31 12.21 -15.79
C ARG A 220 7.44 12.85 -14.97
N SER A 221 8.54 13.19 -15.65
CA SER A 221 9.70 13.84 -15.02
C SER A 221 9.42 15.27 -14.53
N ASP A 222 8.40 15.93 -15.06
CA ASP A 222 7.91 17.26 -14.64
C ASP A 222 6.79 17.20 -13.57
N GLY A 223 6.48 15.99 -13.09
CA GLY A 223 5.48 15.74 -12.07
C GLY A 223 5.93 16.06 -10.64
N ASP A 224 5.06 15.73 -9.71
CA ASP A 224 5.27 15.90 -8.27
C ASP A 224 5.96 14.70 -7.60
N LEU A 225 6.37 13.70 -8.40
CA LEU A 225 7.26 12.63 -7.97
C LEU A 225 8.65 12.85 -8.58
N CYS A 226 9.62 13.14 -7.73
CA CYS A 226 11.02 13.33 -8.11
C CYS A 226 11.84 12.12 -7.67
N MET A 227 12.32 11.32 -8.62
CA MET A 227 13.30 10.26 -8.36
C MET A 227 14.70 10.79 -8.63
N VAL A 228 15.48 11.01 -7.57
CA VAL A 228 16.88 11.45 -7.69
C VAL A 228 17.76 10.27 -8.10
N HIS A 229 17.50 9.10 -7.53
CA HIS A 229 18.14 7.84 -7.90
C HIS A 229 17.11 6.70 -7.90
N GLY A 230 17.31 5.73 -8.79
CA GLY A 230 16.41 4.59 -8.92
C GLY A 230 15.16 4.90 -9.74
N GLN A 231 14.15 4.06 -9.56
CA GLN A 231 12.86 4.14 -10.22
C GLN A 231 11.73 3.82 -9.25
N MET A 232 10.56 4.40 -9.49
CA MET A 232 9.32 4.01 -8.83
C MET A 232 8.73 2.82 -9.60
N VAL A 233 8.62 1.66 -8.96
CA VAL A 233 8.13 0.42 -9.56
C VAL A 233 6.60 0.46 -9.60
N ASN A 234 5.96 0.59 -8.43
CA ASN A 234 4.54 0.85 -8.30
C ASN A 234 4.30 2.03 -7.34
N PHE A 235 3.22 2.76 -7.58
CA PHE A 235 2.83 3.91 -6.78
C PHE A 235 1.35 3.82 -6.42
N MET A 236 0.99 4.38 -5.27
CA MET A 236 -0.39 4.39 -4.80
C MET A 236 -1.32 5.16 -5.73
N GLU A 237 -2.46 4.59 -6.08
CA GLU A 237 -3.56 5.28 -6.73
C GLU A 237 -4.87 4.54 -6.51
N ASP A 238 -5.94 5.29 -6.30
CA ASP A 238 -7.29 4.76 -6.19
C ASP A 238 -8.28 5.76 -6.78
N LEU A 239 -9.51 5.33 -7.03
CA LEU A 239 -10.60 6.20 -7.45
C LEU A 239 -11.29 6.77 -6.21
N SER A 240 -11.32 8.09 -6.11
CA SER A 240 -11.89 8.74 -4.93
C SER A 240 -13.40 8.56 -4.80
N ASP A 241 -14.11 8.21 -5.88
CA ASP A 241 -15.56 7.98 -5.87
C ASP A 241 -16.07 7.07 -6.99
N GLY A 242 -16.21 5.77 -6.72
CA GLY A 242 -16.72 4.81 -7.71
C GLY A 242 -15.80 4.66 -8.93
N ILE A 243 -16.29 4.00 -9.99
CA ILE A 243 -15.51 3.65 -11.19
C ILE A 243 -15.17 4.90 -12.05
N GLU A 244 -15.95 5.97 -11.93
CA GLU A 244 -15.75 7.22 -12.68
C GLU A 244 -15.08 8.33 -11.85
N GLY A 245 -14.80 8.05 -10.57
CA GLY A 245 -14.25 9.03 -9.65
C GLY A 245 -12.85 9.49 -10.04
N PRO A 246 -12.45 10.73 -9.71
CA PRO A 246 -11.12 11.17 -10.04
C PRO A 246 -10.07 10.40 -9.21
N LYS A 247 -8.94 10.12 -9.85
CA LYS A 247 -7.79 9.44 -9.22
C LYS A 247 -7.26 10.26 -8.04
N VAL A 248 -6.86 9.54 -6.99
CA VAL A 248 -6.22 10.06 -5.77
C VAL A 248 -5.10 9.12 -5.35
N GLN A 249 -4.04 9.67 -4.79
CA GLN A 249 -2.95 8.88 -4.21
C GLN A 249 -3.29 8.49 -2.78
N LEU A 250 -3.88 9.41 -2.02
CA LEU A 250 -4.30 9.19 -0.64
C LEU A 250 -5.70 9.76 -0.43
N LYS A 251 -6.65 8.89 -0.11
CA LYS A 251 -8.01 9.28 0.28
C LYS A 251 -8.00 9.97 1.64
N GLU A 252 -8.85 10.98 1.81
CA GLU A 252 -9.12 11.62 3.11
C GLU A 252 -9.67 10.61 4.13
N ARG A 253 -9.54 10.91 5.42
CA ARG A 253 -10.22 10.16 6.47
C ARG A 253 -11.73 10.19 6.26
N LEU A 254 -12.37 9.05 6.40
CA LEU A 254 -13.82 8.95 6.43
C LEU A 254 -14.29 8.88 7.87
N ASN A 255 -15.04 9.89 8.28
CA ASN A 255 -15.54 10.00 9.65
C ASN A 255 -16.89 9.31 9.77
N PHE A 256 -17.06 8.47 10.79
CA PHE A 256 -18.37 7.97 11.20
C PHE A 256 -18.89 8.70 12.46
N GLY A 257 -17.99 9.31 13.23
CA GLY A 257 -18.28 10.18 14.37
C GLY A 257 -17.13 11.17 14.61
N GLU A 258 -17.45 12.37 15.10
CA GLU A 258 -16.42 13.37 15.41
C GLU A 258 -15.49 12.85 16.52
N GLY A 259 -14.18 12.77 16.21
CA GLY A 259 -13.16 12.30 17.16
C GLY A 259 -13.19 10.80 17.46
N ASP A 260 -13.98 10.01 16.74
CA ASP A 260 -14.11 8.59 17.02
C ASP A 260 -12.88 7.77 16.57
N GLU A 261 -12.45 6.84 17.43
CA GLU A 261 -11.28 5.98 17.23
C GLU A 261 -11.44 5.02 16.04
N GLU A 262 -12.67 4.65 15.68
CA GLU A 262 -12.95 3.77 14.52
C GLU A 262 -13.09 4.54 13.20
N ASN A 263 -12.76 5.84 13.17
CA ASN A 263 -12.75 6.62 11.94
C ASN A 263 -11.78 5.98 10.96
N MET A 264 -12.18 5.90 9.69
CA MET A 264 -11.43 5.12 8.72
C MET A 264 -10.36 5.99 8.07
N VAL A 265 -9.10 5.59 8.26
CA VAL A 265 -7.92 6.28 7.76
C VAL A 265 -7.30 5.46 6.62
N PHE A 266 -7.00 6.11 5.51
CA PHE A 266 -6.43 5.44 4.34
C PHE A 266 -4.91 5.54 4.31
N ALA A 267 -4.29 4.50 3.77
CA ALA A 267 -2.88 4.43 3.51
C ALA A 267 -2.61 3.95 2.08
N GLY A 268 -1.68 4.59 1.40
CA GLY A 268 -1.18 4.17 0.09
C GLY A 268 0.16 3.47 0.20
N ILE A 269 0.38 2.46 -0.64
CA ILE A 269 1.63 1.71 -0.73
C ILE A 269 2.42 2.18 -1.95
N TYR A 270 3.74 2.29 -1.83
CA TYR A 270 4.63 2.47 -2.96
C TYR A 270 5.86 1.58 -2.85
N PHE A 271 6.45 1.27 -4.01
CA PHE A 271 7.68 0.50 -4.12
C PHE A 271 8.66 1.24 -5.01
N ALA A 272 9.85 1.51 -4.49
CA ALA A 272 10.92 2.07 -5.28
C ALA A 272 12.15 1.18 -5.20
N ASP A 273 12.85 1.07 -6.32
CA ASP A 273 14.03 0.22 -6.47
C ASP A 273 15.16 1.00 -7.12
N ARG A 274 16.40 0.52 -6.99
CA ARG A 274 17.54 1.11 -7.69
C ARG A 274 17.51 0.75 -9.17
N ASN A 275 18.07 1.65 -9.98
CA ASN A 275 18.41 1.35 -11.36
C ASN A 275 19.73 0.56 -11.41
N VAL A 276 20.05 -0.03 -12.55
CA VAL A 276 21.35 -0.69 -12.79
C VAL A 276 22.50 0.29 -12.48
N GLY A 277 23.39 -0.07 -11.55
CA GLY A 277 24.58 0.72 -11.18
C GLY A 277 24.83 0.85 -9.66
N PHE A 278 25.75 1.75 -9.29
CA PHE A 278 26.18 2.01 -7.91
C PHE A 278 25.33 3.07 -7.18
N ARG A 279 24.05 3.20 -7.53
CA ARG A 279 23.13 4.18 -6.94
C ARG A 279 22.02 3.45 -6.17
N GLY A 280 21.47 4.13 -5.17
CA GLY A 280 20.37 3.60 -4.35
C GLY A 280 18.99 3.88 -4.96
N SER A 281 17.96 3.77 -4.13
CA SER A 281 16.61 4.26 -4.42
C SER A 281 16.31 5.48 -3.55
N GLU A 282 16.20 6.65 -4.18
CA GLU A 282 16.11 7.93 -3.48
C GLU A 282 15.12 8.85 -4.21
N GLY A 283 14.13 9.36 -3.50
CA GLY A 283 13.10 10.20 -4.10
C GLY A 283 12.31 11.04 -3.11
N LEU A 284 11.46 11.89 -3.69
CA LEU A 284 10.55 12.77 -3.00
C LEU A 284 9.21 12.79 -3.73
N ALA A 285 8.13 12.59 -2.99
CA ALA A 285 6.77 12.81 -3.47
C ALA A 285 6.19 14.06 -2.81
N LEU A 286 5.65 14.98 -3.63
CA LEU A 286 4.89 16.14 -3.18
C LEU A 286 3.39 15.81 -3.29
N PHE A 287 2.75 15.67 -2.15
CA PHE A 287 1.31 15.45 -2.04
C PHE A 287 0.61 16.79 -1.93
N SER A 288 -0.27 17.08 -2.90
CA SER A 288 -1.06 18.30 -2.95
C SER A 288 -2.51 18.01 -2.57
N SER A 289 -3.09 18.79 -1.65
CA SER A 289 -4.52 18.68 -1.36
C SER A 289 -5.32 19.05 -2.60
N LYS A 290 -6.40 18.30 -2.85
CA LYS A 290 -7.36 18.60 -3.93
C LYS A 290 -8.32 19.73 -3.59
N SER A 291 -8.50 20.07 -2.32
CA SER A 291 -9.47 21.08 -1.87
C SER A 291 -8.82 22.38 -1.38
N ASN A 292 -7.52 22.33 -1.08
CA ASN A 292 -6.76 23.46 -0.56
C ASN A 292 -5.38 23.57 -1.25
N ASP A 293 -5.28 24.51 -2.20
CA ASP A 293 -4.04 24.80 -2.92
C ASP A 293 -2.89 25.26 -2.02
N ASN A 294 -3.17 25.70 -0.80
CA ASN A 294 -2.16 26.10 0.18
C ASN A 294 -1.83 25.00 1.18
N PHE A 295 -2.25 23.75 0.92
CA PHE A 295 -1.96 22.61 1.79
C PHE A 295 -1.31 21.49 0.99
N LYS A 296 -0.03 21.30 1.26
CA LYS A 296 0.79 20.26 0.64
C LYS A 296 1.71 19.65 1.69
N PHE A 297 2.12 18.41 1.47
CA PHE A 297 3.23 17.85 2.23
C PHE A 297 4.19 17.11 1.31
N ALA A 298 5.48 17.21 1.61
CA ALA A 298 6.51 16.44 0.94
C ALA A 298 6.90 15.25 1.81
N HIS A 299 7.03 14.08 1.18
CA HIS A 299 7.60 12.88 1.79
C HIS A 299 8.86 12.50 1.03
N MET A 300 10.00 12.52 1.73
CA MET A 300 11.29 12.10 1.20
C MET A 300 11.65 10.73 1.76
N PHE A 301 12.15 9.87 0.87
CA PHE A 301 12.74 8.60 1.23
C PHE A 301 14.08 8.40 0.53
N ALA A 302 15.00 7.70 1.18
CA ALA A 302 16.27 7.37 0.56
C ALA A 302 16.89 6.11 1.16
N VAL A 303 17.29 5.21 0.26
CA VAL A 303 18.06 4.00 0.51
C VAL A 303 19.35 4.09 -0.30
N PRO A 304 20.30 4.95 0.11
CA PRO A 304 21.50 5.23 -0.65
C PRO A 304 22.47 4.03 -0.64
N TYR A 305 23.34 3.96 -1.65
CA TYR A 305 24.27 2.83 -1.81
C TYR A 305 25.25 2.71 -0.63
N THR A 306 25.88 3.83 -0.23
CA THR A 306 26.94 3.86 0.80
C THR A 306 26.54 4.52 2.13
N ASN A 307 25.47 5.31 2.15
CA ASN A 307 25.08 6.09 3.32
C ASN A 307 23.97 5.41 4.14
N ASP A 308 23.60 6.03 5.26
CA ASP A 308 22.42 5.62 6.01
C ASP A 308 21.14 5.87 5.22
N ASN A 309 20.22 4.92 5.35
CA ASN A 309 18.82 5.04 4.96
C ASN A 309 18.17 6.17 5.75
N ARG A 310 17.25 6.88 5.10
CA ARG A 310 16.65 8.08 5.67
C ARG A 310 15.26 8.33 5.14
N THR A 311 14.53 9.12 5.92
CA THR A 311 13.24 9.67 5.52
C THR A 311 13.01 10.98 6.24
N ASN A 312 12.19 11.84 5.64
CA ASN A 312 11.86 13.14 6.20
C ASN A 312 10.55 13.63 5.58
N MET A 313 9.88 14.55 6.26
CA MET A 313 8.65 15.16 5.79
C MET A 313 8.70 16.66 5.99
N ARG A 314 7.88 17.39 5.23
CA ARG A 314 7.68 18.82 5.43
C ARG A 314 6.30 19.24 4.99
N LEU A 315 5.65 20.10 5.77
CA LEU A 315 4.43 20.77 5.36
C LEU A 315 4.77 22.01 4.52
N LEU A 316 3.99 22.23 3.46
CA LEU A 316 4.24 23.26 2.47
C LEU A 316 2.95 24.02 2.17
N ASN A 317 3.06 25.34 2.07
CA ASN A 317 1.95 26.23 1.72
C ASN A 317 1.88 26.57 0.22
N ALA A 318 2.88 26.17 -0.56
CA ALA A 318 2.94 26.38 -2.00
C ALA A 318 3.80 25.29 -2.65
N ARG A 319 3.62 25.09 -3.96
CA ARG A 319 4.50 24.20 -4.73
C ARG A 319 5.91 24.80 -4.76
N PRO A 320 6.97 24.08 -4.37
CA PRO A 320 8.34 24.57 -4.49
C PRO A 320 8.72 24.72 -5.96
N GLY A 321 9.56 25.71 -6.27
CA GLY A 321 10.05 25.93 -7.64
C GLY A 321 10.95 24.80 -8.16
N ASN A 322 11.57 24.01 -7.27
CA ASN A 322 12.45 22.91 -7.63
C ASN A 322 12.38 21.77 -6.59
N LEU A 323 11.92 20.58 -7.02
CA LEU A 323 11.77 19.41 -6.15
C LEU A 323 13.11 18.76 -5.76
N GLU A 324 14.13 18.81 -6.60
CA GLU A 324 15.47 18.31 -6.25
C GLU A 324 16.11 19.14 -5.13
N THR A 325 15.90 20.45 -5.15
CA THR A 325 16.36 21.35 -4.08
C THR A 325 15.68 20.99 -2.77
N LEU A 326 14.34 20.84 -2.78
CA LEU A 326 13.59 20.39 -1.62
C LEU A 326 14.05 19.00 -1.15
N PHE A 327 14.31 18.06 -2.06
CA PHE A 327 14.87 16.75 -1.72
C PHE A 327 16.19 16.91 -0.96
N ARG A 328 17.12 17.73 -1.44
CA ARG A 328 18.42 17.94 -0.76
C ARG A 328 18.25 18.55 0.62
N GLU A 329 17.37 19.52 0.78
CA GLU A 329 17.04 20.11 2.08
C GLU A 329 16.49 19.09 3.07
N LEU A 330 15.66 18.16 2.61
CA LEU A 330 15.11 17.08 3.44
C LEU A 330 16.11 15.95 3.67
N TYR A 331 17.02 15.71 2.72
CA TYR A 331 18.01 14.63 2.73
C TYR A 331 19.21 14.92 3.65
N ASN A 332 19.70 16.17 3.65
CA ASN A 332 20.91 16.59 4.37
C ASN A 332 20.85 16.41 5.90
N PRO A 333 19.70 16.61 6.59
CA PRO A 333 19.58 16.35 8.03
C PRO A 333 19.80 14.90 8.47
N ASN A 334 19.92 13.95 7.54
CA ASN A 334 20.24 12.53 7.76
C ASN A 334 19.36 11.86 8.85
N LYS A 335 18.04 11.99 8.72
CA LYS A 335 17.07 11.46 9.70
C LYS A 335 16.57 10.08 9.29
N GLN A 336 16.62 9.12 10.19
CA GLN A 336 15.94 7.81 10.03
C GLN A 336 14.48 7.87 10.51
N ARG A 337 14.19 8.83 11.40
CA ARG A 337 12.86 9.12 11.90
C ARG A 337 12.68 10.63 12.07
N VAL A 338 11.49 11.10 11.73
CA VAL A 338 10.97 12.42 12.09
C VAL A 338 9.59 12.25 12.74
N ASP A 339 9.30 13.06 13.74
CA ASP A 339 8.01 13.11 14.46
C ASP A 339 7.86 14.53 15.01
N PHE A 340 7.00 15.33 14.39
CA PHE A 340 6.81 16.72 14.75
C PHE A 340 5.38 17.19 14.48
N VAL A 341 5.01 18.31 15.09
CA VAL A 341 3.72 18.98 14.87
C VAL A 341 3.98 20.33 14.21
N GLU A 342 3.29 20.60 13.12
CA GLU A 342 3.37 21.85 12.36
C GLU A 342 1.96 22.24 11.88
N ASN A 343 1.55 23.49 12.13
CA ASN A 343 0.26 24.05 11.70
C ASN A 343 -0.97 23.17 12.04
N GLY A 344 -0.98 22.54 13.21
CA GLY A 344 -2.09 21.69 13.66
C GLY A 344 -2.09 20.27 13.07
N TYR A 345 -1.04 19.89 12.34
CA TYR A 345 -0.84 18.55 11.81
C TYR A 345 0.38 17.89 12.45
N ARG A 346 0.26 16.63 12.83
CA ARG A 346 1.38 15.76 13.20
C ARG A 346 1.89 15.04 11.96
N LEU A 347 3.20 15.13 11.73
CA LEU A 347 3.91 14.43 10.67
C LEU A 347 4.90 13.44 11.31
N VAL A 348 4.83 12.18 10.91
CA VAL A 348 5.76 11.13 11.34
C VAL A 348 6.26 10.39 10.12
N SER A 349 7.57 10.19 9.99
CA SER A 349 8.11 9.25 9.02
C SER A 349 9.25 8.47 9.62
N THR A 350 9.32 7.16 9.36
CA THR A 350 10.33 6.25 9.92
C THR A 350 10.74 5.19 8.90
N VAL A 351 12.04 4.97 8.75
CA VAL A 351 12.58 3.76 8.10
C VAL A 351 12.98 2.71 9.15
N ASN A 352 12.88 1.43 8.81
CA ASN A 352 13.16 0.33 9.74
C ASN A 352 14.59 0.33 10.28
N HIS A 353 15.61 0.48 9.42
CA HIS A 353 17.00 0.47 9.86
C HIS A 353 17.86 1.51 9.12
N ALA A 354 18.84 2.04 9.85
CA ALA A 354 19.90 2.90 9.33
C ALA A 354 20.66 2.30 8.14
N ARG A 355 20.93 0.99 8.22
CA ARG A 355 21.76 0.25 7.26
C ARG A 355 20.97 -0.93 6.72
N GLY A 356 21.36 -1.36 5.53
CA GLY A 356 20.70 -2.46 4.82
C GLY A 356 20.36 -2.08 3.38
N GLY A 357 19.95 -3.08 2.62
CA GLY A 357 19.50 -2.94 1.23
C GLY A 357 17.99 -3.00 1.05
N VAL A 358 17.26 -3.48 2.04
CA VAL A 358 15.81 -3.71 1.96
C VAL A 358 15.14 -2.96 3.10
N VAL A 359 14.41 -1.90 2.74
CA VAL A 359 13.91 -0.92 3.70
C VAL A 359 12.39 -0.88 3.69
N ALA A 360 11.81 -0.91 4.88
CA ALA A 360 10.40 -0.59 5.10
C ALA A 360 10.29 0.84 5.65
N CYS A 361 9.33 1.61 5.16
CA CYS A 361 9.08 2.98 5.57
C CYS A 361 7.61 3.20 5.87
N ILE A 362 7.29 3.83 7.00
CA ILE A 362 5.94 4.35 7.27
C ILE A 362 6.04 5.86 7.36
N ALA A 363 5.18 6.56 6.63
CA ALA A 363 4.93 7.98 6.76
C ALA A 363 3.47 8.20 7.18
N PHE A 364 3.22 9.23 7.97
CA PHE A 364 1.91 9.57 8.51
C PHE A 364 1.77 11.09 8.54
N ILE A 365 0.62 11.57 8.09
CA ILE A 365 0.16 12.94 8.34
C ILE A 365 -1.23 12.86 8.96
N GLY A 366 -1.46 13.62 10.03
CA GLY A 366 -2.78 13.66 10.65
C GLY A 366 -3.04 14.93 11.42
N LYS A 367 -4.31 15.32 11.53
CA LYS A 367 -4.73 16.46 12.36
C LYS A 367 -4.56 16.12 13.85
N VAL A 368 -4.00 17.06 14.63
CA VAL A 368 -3.78 16.92 16.08
C VAL A 368 -5.07 17.11 16.85
#